data_AF-L7FJI1-F1
#
_entry.id   AF-L7FJI1-F1
#
_cell.length_a   1.000
_cell.length_b   1.000
_cell.length_c   1.000
_cell.angle_alpha   90.00
_cell.angle_beta   90.00
_cell.angle_gamma   90.00
#
_symmetry.space_group_name_H-M   'P 1'
#
loop_
_entity.id
_entity.type
_entity.pdbx_description
1 polymer ?
#
loop_
_entity_poly.entity_id
_entity_poly.type
_entity_poly.pdbx_seq_one_letter_code
_entity_poly.pdbx_strand_id
1 'polypeptide(L)'
;MPKVASAHGVGTREQQSYGTLGATTYTVYSYAEVQRVVAALESGEVVLDPFWRSDTEEGARGARRDALTTCGCVVLMIAVVIAIALLSS
;
A
#
# COMPACT_ATOMS: atom_id res chain seq x y z
N MET A 1 -14.66 3.79 4.80
CA MET A 1 -13.44 4.51 4.37
C MET A 1 -12.75 3.71 3.28
N PRO A 2 -12.60 4.22 2.03
CA PRO A 2 -11.79 3.54 1.04
C PRO A 2 -10.34 3.46 1.51
N LYS A 3 -9.78 2.25 1.49
CA LYS A 3 -8.48 1.93 2.10
C LYS A 3 -7.31 2.70 1.49
N VAL A 4 -7.42 3.08 0.21
CA VAL A 4 -6.41 3.87 -0.52
C VAL A 4 -6.21 5.25 0.12
N ALA A 5 -7.29 6.00 0.33
CA ALA A 5 -7.22 7.35 0.89
C ALA A 5 -6.62 7.32 2.32
N SER A 6 -7.03 6.35 3.14
CA SER A 6 -6.51 6.17 4.49
C SER A 6 -5.01 5.78 4.51
N ALA A 7 -4.60 4.85 3.64
CA ALA A 7 -3.21 4.40 3.53
C ALA A 7 -2.24 5.52 3.13
N HIS A 8 -2.73 6.57 2.45
CA HIS A 8 -1.95 7.74 2.05
C HIS A 8 -2.17 8.95 2.95
N GLY A 9 -2.74 8.76 4.15
CA GLY A 9 -2.93 9.85 5.12
C GLY A 9 -3.91 10.92 4.67
N VAL A 10 -4.83 10.61 3.75
CA VAL A 10 -5.90 11.53 3.35
C VAL A 10 -6.95 11.51 4.45
N GLY A 11 -7.07 12.64 5.14
CA GLY A 11 -8.11 12.90 6.11
C GLY A 11 -9.50 12.84 5.47
N THR A 12 -10.39 12.16 6.16
CA THR A 12 -11.80 12.04 5.78
C THR A 12 -12.68 12.71 6.81
N ARG A 13 -13.71 13.41 6.36
CA ARG A 13 -14.76 13.97 7.21
C ARG A 13 -16.10 13.45 6.75
N GLU A 14 -16.91 12.91 7.66
CA GLU A 14 -18.32 12.71 7.38
C GLU A 14 -19.02 14.05 7.33
N GLN A 15 -19.71 14.31 6.23
CA GLN A 15 -20.53 15.48 6.05
C GLN A 15 -21.98 15.02 5.85
N GLN A 16 -22.87 15.65 6.61
CA GLN A 16 -24.30 15.42 6.50
C GLN A 16 -24.90 16.62 5.78
N SER A 17 -25.66 16.37 4.72
CA SER A 17 -26.45 17.38 4.02
C SER A 17 -27.93 17.12 4.24
N TYR A 18 -28.68 18.17 4.49
CA TYR A 18 -30.13 18.10 4.67
C TYR A 18 -30.81 18.61 3.41
N GLY A 19 -31.65 17.76 2.82
CA GLY A 19 -32.49 18.10 1.68
C GLY A 19 -33.97 17.91 2.02
N THR A 20 -34.83 18.27 1.07
CA THR A 20 -36.29 18.15 1.19
C THR A 20 -36.78 16.71 1.43
N LEU A 21 -35.96 15.71 1.08
CA LEU A 21 -36.26 14.28 1.23
C LEU A 21 -35.57 13.61 2.43
N GLY A 22 -34.85 14.38 3.26
CA GLY A 22 -34.16 13.88 4.45
C GLY A 22 -32.67 14.22 4.50
N ALA A 23 -31.97 13.59 5.44
CA ALA A 23 -30.53 13.76 5.62
C ALA A 23 -29.75 12.72 4.79
N THR A 24 -28.77 13.19 4.02
CA THR A 24 -27.83 12.35 3.28
C THR A 24 -26.44 12.52 3.88
N THR A 25 -25.82 11.41 4.28
CA THR A 25 -24.46 11.40 4.81
C THR A 25 -23.51 10.95 3.71
N TYR A 26 -22.43 11.70 3.50
CA TYR A 26 -21.37 11.35 2.56
C TYR A 26 -19.99 11.62 3.19
N THR A 27 -19.00 10.82 2.77
CA THR A 27 -17.61 11.01 3.19
C THR A 27 -16.93 11.98 2.24
N VAL A 28 -16.34 13.04 2.77
CA VAL A 28 -15.56 14.02 2.02
C VAL A 28 -14.08 13.82 2.32
N TYR A 29 -13.26 13.86 1.29
CA TYR A 29 -11.80 13.80 1.39
C TYR A 29 -11.23 15.21 1.41
N SER A 30 -10.19 15.44 2.19
CA SER A 30 -9.48 16.72 2.19
C SER A 30 -8.83 16.98 0.83
N TYR A 31 -9.25 18.07 0.17
CA TYR A 31 -8.81 18.40 -1.18
C TYR A 31 -7.28 18.55 -1.30
N ALA A 32 -6.66 19.27 -0.37
CA ALA A 32 -5.22 19.48 -0.36
C ALA A 32 -4.43 18.17 -0.21
N GLU A 33 -4.98 17.23 0.56
CA GLU A 33 -4.32 15.95 0.82
C GLU A 33 -4.48 15.00 -0.37
N VAL A 34 -5.65 15.00 -1.01
CA VAL A 34 -5.87 14.30 -2.28
C VAL A 34 -4.93 14.86 -3.37
N GLN A 35 -4.79 16.18 -3.49
CA GLN A 35 -3.88 16.79 -4.47
C GLN A 35 -2.41 16.39 -4.24
N ARG A 36 -1.95 16.35 -2.99
CA ARG A 36 -0.60 15.86 -2.68
C ARG A 36 -0.40 14.42 -3.14
N VAL A 37 -1.38 13.54 -2.86
CA VAL A 37 -1.31 12.14 -3.27
C VAL A 37 -1.32 12.00 -4.79
N VAL A 38 -2.14 12.79 -5.50
CA VAL A 38 -2.16 12.80 -6.98
C VAL A 38 -0.80 13.25 -7.53
N ALA A 39 -0.22 14.34 -7.04
CA ALA A 39 1.09 14.81 -7.50
C ALA A 39 2.21 13.79 -7.22
N ALA A 40 2.13 13.11 -6.08
CA ALA A 40 3.10 12.11 -5.67
C ALA A 40 2.94 10.78 -6.46
N LEU A 41 1.72 10.47 -6.93
CA LEU A 41 1.46 9.39 -7.88
C LEU A 41 1.97 9.72 -9.29
N GLU A 42 1.74 10.95 -9.77
CA GLU A 42 2.20 11.40 -11.10
C GLU A 42 3.72 11.46 -11.21
N SER A 43 4.40 11.84 -10.13
CA SER A 43 5.87 11.85 -10.06
C SER A 43 6.50 10.47 -9.87
N GLY A 44 5.70 9.43 -9.60
CA GLY A 44 6.18 8.08 -9.31
C GLY A 44 6.92 7.96 -7.97
N GLU A 45 6.89 9.01 -7.14
CA GLU A 45 7.55 9.05 -5.82
C GLU A 45 6.78 8.21 -4.79
N VAL A 46 5.47 8.02 -5.00
CA VAL A 46 4.65 7.11 -4.19
C VAL A 46 4.75 5.70 -4.75
N VAL A 47 5.53 4.87 -4.06
CA VAL A 47 5.40 3.42 -4.15
C VAL A 47 4.13 3.04 -3.39
N LEU A 48 3.11 2.67 -4.15
CA LEU A 48 1.88 2.05 -3.63
C LEU A 48 2.24 0.67 -3.06
N ASP A 49 2.56 0.60 -1.77
CA ASP A 49 2.87 -0.65 -1.08
C ASP A 49 1.75 -1.70 -1.30
N PRO A 50 2.03 -2.89 -1.83
CA PRO A 50 1.00 -3.89 -2.14
C PRO A 50 0.04 -4.20 -0.97
N PHE A 51 0.46 -3.94 0.27
CA PHE A 51 -0.33 -4.13 1.48
C PHE A 51 -1.72 -3.46 1.45
N TRP A 52 -1.87 -2.28 0.85
CA TRP A 52 -3.19 -1.62 0.78
C TRP A 52 -4.17 -2.30 -0.20
N ARG A 53 -3.67 -3.16 -1.10
CA ARG A 53 -4.47 -4.00 -2.03
C ARG A 53 -4.74 -5.41 -1.51
N SER A 54 -4.40 -5.70 -0.25
CA SER A 54 -4.62 -7.04 0.35
C SER A 54 -6.07 -7.53 0.34
N ASP A 55 -7.03 -6.65 0.07
CA ASP A 55 -8.45 -6.96 -0.11
C ASP A 55 -8.87 -7.25 -1.56
N THR A 56 -7.94 -7.17 -2.50
CA THR A 56 -8.11 -7.57 -3.90
C THR A 56 -7.25 -8.80 -4.20
N GLU A 57 -7.71 -9.67 -5.10
CA GLU A 57 -7.01 -10.91 -5.42
C GLU A 57 -5.63 -10.63 -6.04
N GLU A 58 -5.52 -9.56 -6.82
CA GLU A 58 -4.29 -9.07 -7.42
C GLU A 58 -3.27 -8.64 -6.37
N GLY A 59 -3.69 -7.93 -5.33
CA GLY A 59 -2.82 -7.52 -4.23
C GLY A 59 -2.34 -8.70 -3.39
N ALA A 60 -3.20 -9.69 -3.15
CA ALA A 60 -2.83 -10.92 -2.46
C ALA A 60 -1.77 -11.73 -3.24
N ARG A 61 -1.87 -11.79 -4.58
CA ARG A 61 -0.84 -12.43 -5.42
C ARG A 61 0.48 -11.66 -5.43
N GLY A 62 0.44 -10.32 -5.47
CA GLY A 62 1.63 -9.47 -5.38
C GLY A 62 2.41 -9.69 -4.08
N ALA A 63 1.73 -9.60 -2.94
CA ALA A 63 2.34 -9.81 -1.63
C ALA A 63 2.98 -11.20 -1.47
N ARG A 64 2.37 -12.24 -2.03
CA ARG A 64 2.95 -13.61 -2.03
C ARG A 64 4.23 -13.69 -2.87
N ARG A 65 4.26 -13.01 -4.02
CA ARG A 65 5.43 -12.98 -4.90
C ARG A 65 6.60 -12.28 -4.24
N ASP A 66 6.35 -11.16 -3.55
CA ASP A 66 7.36 -10.41 -2.81
C ASP A 66 7.90 -11.19 -1.60
N ALA A 67 7.03 -11.88 -0.87
CA ALA A 67 7.45 -12.77 0.21
C ALA A 67 8.33 -13.92 -0.30
N LEU A 68 7.97 -14.54 -1.43
CA LEU A 68 8.75 -15.62 -2.04
C LEU A 68 10.11 -15.15 -2.55
N THR A 69 10.20 -13.95 -3.14
CA THR A 69 11.48 -13.38 -3.58
C THR A 69 12.37 -13.06 -2.39
N THR A 70 11.81 -12.50 -1.32
CA THR A 70 12.55 -12.19 -0.09
C THR A 70 13.11 -13.46 0.55
N CYS A 71 12.28 -14.51 0.69
CA CYS A 71 12.73 -15.81 1.18
C CYS A 71 13.84 -16.42 0.30
N GLY A 72 13.69 -16.35 -1.03
CA GLY A 72 14.70 -16.82 -1.97
C GLY A 72 16.05 -16.11 -1.80
N CYS A 73 16.03 -14.79 -1.65
CA CYS A 73 17.24 -13.99 -1.38
C CYS A 73 17.91 -14.38 -0.05
N VAL A 74 17.14 -14.61 1.01
CA VAL A 74 17.68 -15.03 2.31
C VAL A 74 18.35 -16.41 2.20
N VAL A 75 17.71 -17.37 1.53
CA VAL A 75 18.27 -18.70 1.31
C VAL A 75 19.56 -18.63 0.50
N LEU A 76 19.60 -17.79 -0.55
CA LEU A 76 20.81 -17.55 -1.33
C LEU A 76 21.95 -16.97 -0.47
N MET A 77 21.66 -15.98 0.37
CA MET A 77 22.66 -15.39 1.27
C MET A 77 23.23 -16.44 2.25
N ILE A 78 22.36 -17.29 2.82
CA ILE A 78 22.80 -18.38 3.70
C ILE A 78 23.69 -19.38 2.96
N ALA A 79 23.30 -19.78 1.74
CA ALA A 79 24.09 -20.69 0.91
C ALA A 79 25.47 -20.12 0.58
N VAL A 80 25.56 -18.82 0.28
CA VAL A 80 26.83 -18.13 0.02
C VAL A 80 27.72 -18.15 1.27
N VAL A 81 27.17 -17.85 2.45
CA VAL A 81 27.94 -17.89 3.71
C VAL A 81 28.49 -19.29 3.99
N ILE A 82 27.68 -20.33 3.79
CA ILE A 82 28.11 -21.73 3.96
C ILE A 82 29.22 -22.09 2.96
N ALA A 83 29.07 -21.71 1.69
CA ALA A 83 30.09 -21.97 0.67
C ALA A 83 31.43 -21.30 1.00
N ILE A 84 31.39 -20.03 1.46
CA ILE A 84 32.59 -19.32 1.91
C ILE A 84 33.25 -20.02 3.10
N ALA A 85 32.45 -20.47 4.08
CA ALA A 85 32.95 -21.18 5.26
C ALA A 85 33.62 -22.52 4.89
N LEU A 86 33.09 -23.23 3.90
CA LEU A 86 33.67 -24.49 3.41
C LEU A 86 34.94 -24.28 2.57
N LEU A 87 35.03 -23.18 1.82
CA LEU A 87 36.22 -22.81 1.02
C LEU A 87 37.38 -22.25 1.87
N SER A 88 37.09 -21.81 3.08
CA SER A 88 38.07 -21.25 4.02
C SER A 88 38.54 -22.24 5.09
N SER A 89 38.08 -23.49 5.02
CA SER A 89 38.53 -24.64 5.82
C SER A 89 39.47 -25.54 5.02
#